data_AF-A0A969QQA4-F1
#
_entry.id   AF-A0A969QQA4-F1
#
_cell.length_a   1.000
_cell.length_b   1.000
_cell.length_c   1.000
_cell.angle_alpha   90.00
_cell.angle_beta   90.00
_cell.angle_gamma   90.00
#
_symmetry.space_group_name_H-M   'P 1'
#
loop_
_entity.id
_entity.type
_entity.pdbx_description
1 polymer ?
#
loop_
_entity_poly.entity_id
_entity_poly.type
_entity_poly.pdbx_seq_one_letter_code
_entity_poly.pdbx_strand_id
1 'polypeptide(L)' 'MQVGSTKADHSQVMRAELDHKTPRTTLALPPGSPGADLLFQSTAAYAASAVALRNTGSSLTKRAETEAKKVYAEAAKRPG' A
#
# COMPACT_ATOMS: atom_id res chain seq x y z
N MET A 1 5.31 -1.40 -2.85
CA MET A 1 4.51 -1.62 -4.08
C MET A 1 4.42 -0.31 -4.82
N GLN A 2 4.24 -0.34 -6.14
CA GLN A 2 4.20 0.87 -6.96
C GLN A 2 3.20 0.71 -8.11
N VAL A 3 2.55 1.81 -8.49
CA VAL A 3 1.72 1.87 -9.71
C VAL A 3 2.20 3.06 -10.53
N GLY A 4 2.52 2.80 -11.79
CA GLY A 4 3.10 3.80 -12.70
C GLY A 4 4.63 3.78 -12.71
N SER A 5 5.19 4.22 -13.82
CA SER A 5 6.64 4.35 -14.00
C SER A 5 7.05 5.77 -13.72
N THR A 6 7.97 5.97 -12.77
CA THR A 6 8.45 7.31 -12.38
C THR A 6 8.95 8.11 -13.60
N LYS A 7 9.72 7.47 -14.49
CA LYS A 7 10.26 8.13 -15.68
C LYS A 7 9.16 8.55 -16.65
N ALA A 8 8.15 7.70 -16.84
CA ALA A 8 7.07 7.96 -17.78
C ALA A 8 6.11 9.02 -17.21
N ASP A 9 5.68 8.85 -15.96
CA ASP A 9 4.77 9.77 -15.28
C ASP A 9 5.38 11.17 -15.11
N HIS A 10 6.66 11.28 -14.72
CA HIS A 10 7.32 12.58 -14.54
C HIS A 10 7.68 13.28 -15.86
N SER A 11 7.53 12.60 -17.00
CA SER A 11 7.73 13.23 -18.32
C SER A 11 6.51 14.00 -18.80
N GLN A 12 5.37 13.90 -18.09
CA GLN A 12 4.12 14.54 -18.46
C GLN A 12 3.69 15.55 -17.39
N VAL A 13 3.43 16.79 -17.80
CA VAL A 13 2.87 17.83 -16.93
C VAL A 13 1.47 18.14 -17.42
N MET A 14 0.50 17.42 -16.89
CA MET A 14 -0.91 17.54 -17.27
C MET A 14 -1.81 17.02 -16.16
N ARG A 15 -3.11 17.19 -16.32
CA ARG A 15 -4.11 16.81 -15.33
C ARG A 15 -4.24 15.28 -15.28
N ALA A 16 -4.35 14.72 -14.07
CA ALA A 16 -4.28 13.28 -13.85
C ALA A 16 -5.52 12.52 -14.37
N GLU A 17 -6.67 13.18 -14.42
CA GLU A 17 -7.99 12.58 -14.60
C GLU A 17 -8.38 12.24 -16.05
N LEU A 18 -7.72 12.84 -17.05
CA LEU A 18 -8.12 12.71 -18.46
C LEU A 18 -6.93 12.65 -19.41
N ASP A 19 -5.93 13.49 -19.15
CA ASP A 19 -4.81 13.64 -20.06
C ASP A 19 -3.72 12.61 -19.78
N HIS A 20 -3.83 11.86 -18.67
CA HIS A 20 -3.06 10.71 -18.14
C HIS A 20 -2.46 9.65 -19.11
N LYS A 21 -1.69 9.96 -20.17
CA LYS A 21 -1.42 8.97 -21.26
C LYS A 21 -0.38 7.87 -20.96
N THR A 22 0.40 7.95 -19.88
CA THR A 22 1.40 6.92 -19.61
C THR A 22 0.77 5.62 -19.10
N PRO A 23 1.24 4.44 -19.54
CA PRO A 23 0.82 3.18 -18.95
C PRO A 23 1.14 3.12 -17.45
N ARG A 24 0.11 2.86 -16.63
CA ARG A 24 0.26 2.75 -15.16
C ARG A 24 0.51 1.31 -14.73
N THR A 25 1.72 0.80 -14.98
CA THR A 25 2.10 -0.58 -14.63
C THR A 25 2.09 -0.80 -13.12
N THR A 26 1.51 -1.92 -12.68
CA THR A 26 1.51 -2.32 -11.26
C THR A 26 2.72 -3.20 -10.96
N LEU A 27 3.52 -2.79 -9.98
CA LEU A 27 4.64 -3.54 -9.42
C LEU A 27 4.29 -3.99 -8.00
N ALA A 28 4.07 -5.30 -7.86
CA ALA A 28 3.84 -5.97 -6.59
C ALA A 28 5.12 -6.66 -6.11
N LEU A 29 5.27 -6.82 -4.80
CA LEU A 29 6.36 -7.61 -4.22
C LEU A 29 6.11 -9.10 -4.48
N PRO A 30 6.94 -9.78 -5.30
CA PRO A 30 6.77 -11.21 -5.56
C PRO A 30 6.87 -12.02 -4.26
N PRO A 31 6.18 -13.17 -4.15
CA PRO A 31 6.38 -14.09 -3.04
C PRO A 31 7.87 -14.40 -2.84
N GLY A 32 8.37 -14.30 -1.61
CA GLY A 32 9.76 -14.61 -1.25
C GLY A 32 10.80 -13.52 -1.58
N SER A 33 10.41 -12.39 -2.17
CA SER A 33 11.31 -11.24 -2.30
C SER A 33 11.46 -10.47 -0.97
N PRO A 34 12.66 -9.97 -0.62
CA PRO A 34 12.82 -9.07 0.51
C PRO A 34 12.01 -7.79 0.30
N GLY A 35 11.55 -7.19 1.39
CA GLY A 35 10.67 -6.01 1.34
C GLY A 35 9.80 -5.86 2.59
N ALA A 36 10.31 -6.33 3.74
CA ALA A 36 9.61 -6.26 5.01
C ALA A 36 9.30 -4.81 5.38
N ASP A 37 10.21 -3.89 5.09
CA ASP A 37 10.09 -2.45 5.31
C ASP A 37 8.82 -1.84 4.69
N LEU A 38 8.60 -2.07 3.39
CA LEU A 38 7.42 -1.60 2.65
C LEU A 38 6.12 -2.20 3.21
N LEU A 39 6.16 -3.47 3.61
CA LEU A 39 5.00 -4.15 4.20
C LEU A 39 4.73 -3.68 5.63
N PHE A 40 5.77 -3.51 6.46
CA PHE A 40 5.66 -2.99 7.82
C PHE A 40 5.13 -1.56 7.85
N GLN A 41 5.55 -0.70 6.91
CA GLN A 41 4.98 0.64 6.78
C GLN A 41 3.48 0.60 6.48
N SER A 42 3.04 -0.32 5.61
CA SER A 42 1.63 -0.53 5.31
C SER A 42 0.86 -1.06 6.54
N THR A 43 1.44 -2.00 7.30
CA THR A 43 0.87 -2.46 8.58
C THR A 43 0.71 -1.31 9.56
N ALA A 44 1.73 -0.46 9.72
CA ALA A 44 1.68 0.69 10.63
C ALA A 44 0.58 1.67 10.24
N ALA A 45 0.41 1.93 8.94
CA ALA A 45 -0.66 2.77 8.41
C ALA A 45 -2.06 2.20 8.71
N TYR A 46 -2.26 0.88 8.53
CA TYR A 46 -3.54 0.23 8.86
C TYR A 46 -3.81 0.24 10.37
N ALA A 47 -2.80 0.01 11.21
CA ALA A 47 -2.94 0.07 12.67
C ALA A 47 -3.28 1.48 13.15
N ALA A 48 -2.60 2.51 12.64
CA ALA A 48 -2.91 3.91 12.93
C ALA A 48 -4.34 4.27 12.49
N SER A 49 -4.75 3.79 11.30
CA SER A 49 -6.11 3.99 10.78
C SER A 49 -7.16 3.31 11.67
N ALA A 50 -6.90 2.12 12.21
CA ALA A 50 -7.80 1.46 13.17
C ALA A 50 -7.99 2.31 14.44
N VAL A 51 -6.91 2.91 14.96
CA VAL A 51 -7.00 3.80 16.13
C VAL A 51 -7.83 5.05 15.81
N ALA A 52 -7.60 5.69 14.66
CA ALA A 52 -8.33 6.89 14.24
C ALA A 52 -9.82 6.61 14.01
N LEU A 53 -10.15 5.42 13.47
CA LEU A 53 -11.52 5.06 13.10
C LEU A 53 -12.33 4.41 14.22
N ARG A 54 -11.74 4.16 15.41
CA ARG A 54 -12.38 3.37 16.47
C ARG A 54 -13.76 3.87 16.89
N ASN A 55 -13.99 5.19 16.79
CA ASN A 55 -15.23 5.84 17.19
C ASN A 55 -16.24 5.99 16.04
N THR A 56 -15.80 5.90 14.79
CA THR A 56 -16.62 6.11 13.57
C THR A 56 -17.31 4.84 13.09
N GLY A 57 -16.90 3.66 13.55
CA GLY A 57 -17.60 2.42 13.21
C GLY A 57 -16.75 1.19 13.47
N SER A 58 -17.40 0.15 14.01
CA SER A 58 -16.76 -1.12 14.34
C SER A 58 -16.30 -1.89 13.09
N SER A 59 -16.97 -1.73 11.95
CA SER A 59 -16.68 -2.49 10.72
C SER A 59 -15.40 -2.03 10.02
N LEU A 60 -15.22 -0.71 9.84
CA LEU A 60 -14.00 -0.15 9.23
C LEU A 60 -12.78 -0.37 10.11
N THR A 61 -12.93 -0.20 11.43
CA THR A 61 -11.87 -0.48 12.41
C THR A 61 -11.45 -1.94 12.36
N LYS A 62 -12.41 -2.89 12.40
CA LYS A 62 -12.13 -4.32 12.26
C LYS A 62 -11.47 -4.68 10.94
N ARG A 63 -11.86 -4.02 9.84
CA ARG A 63 -11.24 -4.22 8.53
C ARG A 63 -9.79 -3.75 8.55
N ALA A 64 -9.51 -2.57 9.08
CA ALA A 64 -8.15 -2.05 9.22
C ALA A 64 -7.28 -2.96 10.10
N GLU A 65 -7.78 -3.43 11.25
CA GLU A 65 -7.07 -4.40 12.10
C GLU A 65 -6.79 -5.74 11.40
N THR A 66 -7.77 -6.24 10.65
CA THR A 66 -7.65 -7.50 9.91
C THR A 66 -6.57 -7.39 8.83
N GLU A 67 -6.58 -6.29 8.06
CA GLU A 67 -5.56 -6.06 7.04
C GLU A 67 -4.18 -5.81 7.66
N ALA A 68 -4.09 -5.08 8.77
CA ALA A 68 -2.82 -4.89 9.50
C ALA A 68 -2.17 -6.24 9.89
N LYS A 69 -2.96 -7.17 10.44
CA LYS A 69 -2.49 -8.51 10.84
C LYS A 69 -2.03 -9.34 9.64
N LYS A 70 -2.77 -9.33 8.54
CA LYS A 70 -2.40 -10.06 7.31
C LYS A 70 -1.08 -9.54 6.74
N VAL A 71 -0.97 -8.22 6.59
CA VAL A 71 0.23 -7.59 6.02
C VAL A 71 1.44 -7.81 6.94
N TYR A 72 1.26 -7.75 8.26
CA TYR A 72 2.33 -8.05 9.22
C TYR A 72 2.83 -9.50 9.11
N ALA A 73 1.90 -10.46 9.02
CA ALA A 73 2.24 -11.87 8.88
C ALA A 73 2.99 -12.14 7.57
N GLU A 74 2.66 -11.44 6.49
CA GLU A 74 3.40 -11.51 5.23
C GLU A 74 4.77 -10.82 5.30
N ALA A 75 4.88 -9.69 6.00
CA ALA A 75 6.15 -9.01 6.24
C ALA A 75 7.12 -9.89 7.04
N ALA A 76 6.64 -10.55 8.09
CA ALA A 76 7.44 -11.44 8.94
C ALA A 76 8.01 -12.65 8.19
N LYS A 77 7.39 -13.07 7.07
CA LYS A 77 7.89 -14.16 6.21
C LYS A 77 8.96 -13.71 5.21
N ARG A 78 9.19 -12.40 5.08
CA ARG A 78 10.08 -11.80 4.08
C ARG A 78 11.12 -10.93 4.74
N PRO A 79 12.00 -11.49 5.60
CA PRO A 79 13.08 -10.73 6.20
C PRO A 79 13.89 -10.04 5.09
N GLY A 80 14.11 -8.74 5.28
CA GLY A 80 14.97 -7.89 4.46
C GLY A 80 16.11 -7.42 5.32
#